data_AF-A0A645BBK7-F1
#
_entry.id   AF-A0A645BBK7-F1
#
_cell.length_a   1.000
_cell.length_b   1.000
_cell.length_c   1.000
_cell.angle_alpha   90.00
_cell.angle_beta   90.00
_cell.angle_gamma   90.00
#
_symmetry.space_group_name_H-M   'P 1'
#
loop_
_entity.id
_entity.type
_entity.pdbx_description
1 polymer ?
#
loop_
_entity_poly.entity_id
_entity_poly.type
_entity_poly.pdbx_seq_one_letter_code
_entity_poly.pdbx_strand_id
1 'polypeptide(L)' 'MDLLIKKAQRGDEEAFIEVINQYMPQRYKVAKARLKNESDIGEVIQETILAWFKKY' A
#
# COMPACT_ATOMS: atom_id res chain seq x y z
N MET A 1 11.51 -0.75 -9.41
CA MET A 1 10.39 -1.20 -8.55
C MET A 1 10.77 -2.47 -7.78
N ASP A 2 11.20 -3.53 -8.45
CA ASP A 2 11.65 -4.78 -7.80
C ASP A 2 12.68 -4.63 -6.69
N LEU A 3 13.67 -3.75 -6.87
CA LEU A 3 14.72 -3.54 -5.86
C LEU A 3 14.16 -2.90 -4.59
N LEU A 4 13.24 -1.94 -4.72
CA LEU A 4 12.58 -1.29 -3.59
C LEU A 4 11.67 -2.26 -2.85
N ILE A 5 10.93 -3.10 -3.58
CA ILE A 5 10.10 -4.16 -2.99
C ILE A 5 10.97 -5.13 -2.19
N LYS A 6 12.08 -5.61 -2.77
CA LYS A 6 13.02 -6.52 -2.09
C LYS A 6 13.68 -5.88 -0.86
N LYS A 7 13.96 -4.59 -0.90
CA LYS A 7 14.49 -3.85 0.26
C LYS A 7 13.44 -3.71 1.35
N ALA A 8 12.23 -3.27 0.98
CA ALA A 8 11.12 -3.15 1.91
C ALA A 8 10.87 -4.50 2.61
N GLN A 9 10.77 -5.60 1.87
CA GLN A 9 10.60 -6.96 2.41
C GLN A 9 11.68 -7.37 3.42
N ARG A 10 12.90 -6.83 3.29
CA ARG A 10 14.01 -7.09 4.21
C ARG A 10 13.98 -6.21 5.47
N GLY A 11 12.96 -5.36 5.62
CA GLY A 11 12.79 -4.45 6.76
C GLY A 11 13.30 -3.03 6.54
N ASP A 12 13.61 -2.64 5.30
CA ASP A 12 13.98 -1.26 4.97
C ASP A 12 12.72 -0.36 4.98
N GLU A 13 12.54 0.39 6.06
CA GLU A 13 11.40 1.30 6.27
C GLU A 13 11.31 2.40 5.21
N GLU A 14 12.44 2.95 4.77
CA GLU A 14 12.43 3.99 3.74
C GLU A 14 11.97 3.42 2.40
N ALA A 15 12.47 2.24 2.04
CA ALA A 15 11.99 1.53 0.85
C ALA A 15 10.51 1.17 0.95
N PHE A 16 10.00 0.87 2.15
CA PHE A 16 8.57 0.65 2.39
C PHE A 16 7.76 1.92 2.13
N ILE A 17 8.14 3.04 2.74
CA ILE A 17 7.45 4.33 2.57
C ILE A 17 7.45 4.75 1.09
N GLU A 18 8.56 4.58 0.39
CA GLU A 18 8.70 4.89 -1.03
C GLU A 18 7.74 4.05 -1.90
N VAL A 19 7.67 2.73 -1.64
CA VAL A 19 6.75 1.82 -2.33
C VAL A 19 5.30 2.21 -2.04
N ILE A 20 4.96 2.46 -0.79
CA ILE A 20 3.61 2.90 -0.40
C ILE A 20 3.25 4.21 -1.08
N ASN A 21 4.10 5.23 -1.04
CA ASN A 21 3.84 6.51 -1.69
C ASN A 21 3.67 6.42 -3.21
N GLN A 22 4.33 5.47 -3.87
CA GLN A 22 4.15 5.23 -5.31
C GLN A 22 2.83 4.51 -5.63
N TYR A 23 2.40 3.56 -4.79
CA TYR A 23 1.20 2.75 -5.03
C TYR A 23 -0.09 3.36 -4.44
N MET A 24 0.02 4.17 -3.39
CA MET A 24 -1.10 4.78 -2.66
C MET A 24 -1.99 5.67 -3.53
N PRO A 25 -1.48 6.61 -4.35
CA PRO A 25 -2.34 7.53 -5.10
C PRO A 25 -3.23 6.82 -6.11
N GLN A 26 -2.68 5.79 -6.76
CA GLN A 26 -3.40 5.01 -7.77
C GLN A 26 -4.44 4.10 -7.11
N ARG A 27 -4.07 3.45 -6.00
CA ARG A 27 -4.98 2.55 -5.26
C ARG A 27 -6.04 3.30 -4.48
N TYR A 28 -5.73 4.47 -3.94
CA TYR A 28 -6.70 5.34 -3.27
C TYR A 28 -7.80 5.78 -4.25
N LYS A 29 -7.46 6.12 -5.50
CA LYS A 29 -8.47 6.39 -6.55
C LYS A 29 -9.36 5.18 -6.83
N VAL A 30 -8.78 3.98 -6.95
CA VAL A 30 -9.53 2.75 -7.19
C VAL A 30 -10.40 2.36 -6.00
N ALA A 31 -9.89 2.51 -4.78
CA ALA A 31 -10.61 2.26 -3.54
C ALA A 31 -11.76 3.26 -3.36
N LYS A 32 -11.52 4.55 -3.57
CA LYS A 32 -12.54 5.61 -3.55
C LYS A 32 -13.63 5.41 -4.61
N ALA A 33 -13.26 4.90 -5.79
CA ALA A 33 -14.23 4.57 -6.83
C ALA A 33 -15.11 3.36 -6.46
N ARG A 34 -14.65 2.48 -5.57
CA ARG A 34 -15.36 1.26 -5.14
C ARG A 34 -16.07 1.38 -3.79
N LEU A 35 -15.59 2.21 -2.88
CA LEU A 35 -16.12 2.34 -1.52
C LEU A 35 -16.95 3.62 -1.41
N LYS A 36 -18.25 3.46 -1.12
CA LYS A 36 -19.23 4.55 -0.97
C LYS A 36 -19.06 5.36 0.32
N ASN A 37 -18.30 4.86 1.31
CA ASN A 37 -18.06 5.51 2.59
C ASN A 37 -16.57 5.83 2.73
N GLU A 38 -16.24 7.11 2.89
CA GLU A 38 -14.86 7.59 2.99
C GLU A 38 -14.18 7.21 4.32
N SER A 39 -14.96 6.89 5.36
CA SER A 39 -14.46 6.52 6.70
C SER A 39 -13.68 5.21 6.73
N ASP A 40 -14.04 4.22 5.91
CA ASP A 40 -13.42 2.89 5.87
C ASP A 40 -12.22 2.80 4.91
N ILE A 41 -11.96 3.84 4.11
CA ILE A 41 -10.95 3.76 3.03
C ILE A 41 -9.54 3.67 3.61
N GLY A 42 -9.26 4.38 4.71
CA GLY A 42 -7.96 4.37 5.38
C GLY A 42 -7.60 2.97 5.92
N GLU A 43 -8.54 2.34 6.64
CA GLU A 43 -8.35 0.98 7.17
C GLU A 43 -8.20 -0.05 6.05
N VAL A 44 -9.09 -0.04 5.06
CA VAL A 44 -9.03 -1.00 3.94
C VAL A 44 -7.71 -0.90 3.19
N ILE A 45 -7.20 0.31 2.98
CA ILE A 45 -5.92 0.52 2.30
C ILE A 45 -4.75 0.02 3.15
N GLN A 46 -4.74 0.34 4.45
CA GLN A 46 -3.70 -0.11 5.37
C GLN A 46 -3.68 -1.65 5.47
N GLU A 47 -4.84 -2.29 5.62
CA GLU A 47 -4.96 -3.76 5.61
C GLU A 47 -4.53 -4.36 4.28
N THR A 48 -4.91 -3.75 3.15
CA THR A 48 -4.52 -4.22 1.81
C THR A 48 -3.00 -4.16 1.63
N ILE A 49 -2.36 -3.09 2.10
CA ILE A 49 -0.91 -2.93 2.08
C ILE A 49 -0.24 -4.00 2.93
N LEU A 50 -0.70 -4.18 4.17
CA LEU A 50 -0.16 -5.19 5.11
C LEU A 50 -0.34 -6.62 4.57
N ALA A 51 -1.49 -6.92 3.99
CA ALA A 51 -1.78 -8.23 3.40
C ALA A 51 -0.91 -8.52 2.17
N TRP A 52 -0.67 -7.52 1.32
CA TRP A 52 0.21 -7.65 0.17
C TRP A 52 1.66 -7.90 0.61
N PHE A 53 2.10 -7.16 1.63
CA PHE A 53 3.45 -7.29 2.17
C PHE A 53 3.71 -8.64 2.84
N LYS A 54 2.71 -9.20 3.55
CA LYS A 54 2.80 -10.55 4.12
C LYS A 54 2.84 -11.67 3.07
N LYS A 55 2.34 -11.40 1.85
CA LYS A 55 2.18 -12.42 0.79
C LYS A 55 3.37 -12.50 -0.16
N TYR A 56 4.26 -11.51 -0.11
CA TYR A 56 5.46 -11.42 -0.93
C TYR A 56 6.69 -11.69 -0.08
#